data_AF-S7UK73-F1
#
_entry.id   AF-S7UK73-F1
#
_cell.length_a   1.000
_cell.length_b   1.000
_cell.length_c   1.000
_cell.angle_alpha   90.00
_cell.angle_beta   90.00
_cell.angle_gamma   90.00
#
_symmetry.space_group_name_H-M   'P 1'
#
loop_
_entity.id
_entity.type
_entity.pdbx_description
1 polymer ?
#
loop_
_entity_poly.entity_id
_entity_poly.type
_entity_poly.pdbx_seq_one_letter_code
_entity_poly.pdbx_strand_id
1 'polypeptide(L)' 'MTKDKPEGFNHHTLERLRTELPPVFGRPAIGELLPGVISSKTLANLAAIGEGPEYKMVRRRCVYERDSFLEWLEGQTR' A
#
# COMPACT_ATOMS: atom_id res chain seq x y z
N MET A 1 -4.87 -19.58 -25.05
CA MET A 1 -3.97 -19.36 -23.89
C MET A 1 -4.66 -18.40 -22.95
N THR A 2 -5.51 -18.93 -22.08
CA THR A 2 -6.19 -18.20 -21.02
C THR A 2 -5.12 -17.64 -20.09
N LYS A 3 -4.96 -16.31 -20.08
CA LYS A 3 -4.11 -15.64 -19.09
C LYS A 3 -4.77 -15.83 -17.74
N ASP A 4 -4.19 -16.72 -16.95
CA ASP A 4 -4.38 -16.83 -15.52
C ASP A 4 -4.22 -15.42 -14.93
N LYS A 5 -5.33 -14.82 -14.51
CA LYS A 5 -5.32 -13.51 -13.84
C LYS A 5 -4.57 -13.76 -12.54
N PRO A 6 -3.47 -13.05 -12.23
CA PRO A 6 -2.76 -13.29 -10.98
C PRO A 6 -3.76 -13.04 -9.85
N GLU A 7 -4.15 -14.12 -9.21
CA GLU A 7 -4.85 -14.14 -7.94
C GLU A 7 -4.15 -13.17 -6.99
N GLY A 8 -4.95 -12.30 -6.36
CA GLY A 8 -4.45 -11.17 -5.58
C GLY A 8 -3.61 -11.59 -4.37
N PHE A 9 -3.38 -10.67 -3.43
CA PHE A 9 -2.64 -11.02 -2.23
C PHE A 9 -3.38 -12.13 -1.45
N ASN A 10 -2.75 -13.29 -1.30
CA ASN A 10 -3.23 -14.34 -0.40
C ASN A 10 -3.34 -13.80 1.03
N HIS A 11 -4.36 -14.24 1.78
CA HIS A 11 -4.62 -13.79 3.16
C HIS A 11 -3.37 -13.87 4.06
N HIS A 12 -2.62 -14.98 3.95
CA HIS A 12 -1.38 -15.19 4.68
C HIS A 12 -0.29 -14.14 4.36
N THR A 13 -0.26 -13.61 3.12
CA THR A 13 0.67 -12.54 2.75
C THR A 13 0.30 -11.22 3.41
N LEU A 14 -0.99 -10.90 3.51
CA LEU A 14 -1.46 -9.69 4.20
C LEU A 14 -1.17 -9.74 5.70
N GLU A 15 -1.36 -10.90 6.34
CA GLU A 15 -1.02 -11.09 7.76
C GLU A 15 0.49 -10.92 8.02
N ARG A 16 1.32 -11.44 7.12
CA ARG A 16 2.77 -11.21 7.18
C ARG A 16 3.11 -9.73 7.04
N LEU A 17 2.51 -9.03 6.08
CA LEU A 17 2.70 -7.59 5.92
C LEU A 17 2.24 -6.80 7.15
N ARG A 18 1.16 -7.20 7.84
CA ARG A 18 0.77 -6.60 9.14
C ARG A 18 1.88 -6.71 10.19
N THR A 19 2.68 -7.78 10.14
CA THR A 19 3.73 -8.02 11.14
C THR A 19 5.07 -7.38 10.74
N GLU A 20 5.38 -7.37 9.45
CA GLU A 20 6.67 -6.89 8.92
C GLU A 20 6.68 -5.38 8.64
N LEU A 21 5.53 -4.76 8.32
CA LEU A 21 5.45 -3.33 8.08
C LEU A 21 5.49 -2.53 9.40
N PRO A 22 6.18 -1.38 9.43
CA PRO A 22 6.10 -0.45 10.55
C PRO A 22 4.64 -0.02 10.80
N PRO A 23 4.24 0.27 12.05
CA PRO A 23 2.88 0.74 12.33
C PRO A 23 2.54 2.06 11.60
N VAL A 24 3.56 2.88 11.34
CA VAL A 24 3.45 4.09 10.52
C VAL A 24 4.68 4.20 9.64
N PHE A 25 4.49 4.46 8.34
CA PHE A 25 5.59 4.67 7.40
C PHE A 25 5.31 5.82 6.46
N GLY A 26 6.37 6.47 6.00
CA GLY A 26 6.27 7.56 5.02
C GLY A 26 6.09 7.03 3.60
N ARG A 27 5.43 7.81 2.75
CA ARG A 27 5.40 7.56 1.29
C ARG A 27 6.77 7.25 0.65
N PRO A 28 7.90 7.90 1.00
CA PRO A 28 9.18 7.54 0.40
C PRO A 28 9.66 6.12 0.76
N ALA A 29 9.29 5.59 1.94
CA ALA A 29 9.72 4.27 2.39
C ALA A 29 9.00 3.13 1.65
N ILE A 30 7.90 3.41 0.94
CA ILE A 30 7.11 2.42 0.20
C ILE A 30 7.96 1.62 -0.79
N GLY A 31 8.89 2.27 -1.48
CA GLY A 31 9.74 1.57 -2.45
C GLY A 31 10.63 0.50 -1.82
N GLU A 32 11.00 0.67 -0.56
CA GLU A 32 11.80 -0.28 0.21
C GLU A 32 10.93 -1.30 0.94
N LEU A 33 9.78 -0.88 1.46
CA LEU A 33 8.85 -1.73 2.21
C LEU A 33 8.06 -2.68 1.31
N LEU A 34 7.71 -2.24 0.10
CA LEU A 34 6.86 -2.95 -0.85
C LEU A 34 7.46 -2.88 -2.27
N PRO A 35 8.69 -3.40 -2.46
CA PRO A 35 9.39 -3.30 -3.73
C PRO A 35 8.63 -4.05 -4.83
N GLY A 36 8.41 -3.38 -5.97
CA GLY A 36 7.72 -3.96 -7.12
C GLY A 36 6.20 -4.09 -7.00
N VAL A 37 5.63 -3.88 -5.80
CA VAL A 37 4.17 -3.89 -5.60
C VAL A 37 3.57 -2.54 -5.98
N ILE A 38 4.04 -1.46 -5.35
CA ILE A 38 3.55 -0.12 -5.60
C ILE A 38 4.65 0.90 -5.43
N SER A 39 4.68 1.90 -6.31
CA SER A 39 5.67 2.98 -6.21
C SER A 39 5.13 4.15 -5.38
N SER A 40 6.03 4.88 -4.73
CA SER A 40 5.73 6.13 -4.03
C SER A 40 5.07 7.18 -4.95
N LYS A 41 5.40 7.15 -6.25
CA LYS A 41 4.79 7.99 -7.29
C LYS A 41 3.35 7.57 -7.59
N THR A 42 3.09 6.28 -7.70
CA THR A 42 1.73 5.74 -7.89
C THR A 42 0.83 6.18 -6.73
N LEU A 43 1.29 6.03 -5.49
CA LEU A 43 0.56 6.51 -4.31
C LEU A 43 0.33 8.01 -4.30
N ALA A 44 1.30 8.82 -4.79
CA ALA A 44 1.11 10.26 -4.92
C ALA A 44 -0.01 10.60 -5.92
N ASN A 45 -0.06 9.89 -7.04
CA ASN A 45 -1.11 10.08 -8.06
C ASN A 45 -2.47 9.65 -7.53
N LEU A 46 -2.56 8.49 -6.87
CA LEU A 46 -3.79 7.98 -6.26
C LEU A 46 -4.31 8.93 -5.17
N ALA A 47 -3.41 9.45 -4.33
CA ALA A 47 -3.77 10.45 -3.32
C ALA A 47 -4.28 11.76 -3.95
N ALA A 48 -3.79 12.14 -5.15
CA ALA A 48 -4.24 13.34 -5.85
C ALA A 48 -5.64 13.20 -6.47
N ILE A 49 -6.04 11.98 -6.87
CA ILE A 49 -7.36 11.69 -7.44
C ILE A 49 -8.38 11.20 -6.40
N GLY A 50 -7.97 11.05 -5.14
CA GLY A 50 -8.83 10.59 -4.04
C GLY A 50 -9.04 9.07 -3.98
N GLU A 51 -8.29 8.29 -4.76
CA GLU A 51 -8.36 6.81 -4.79
C GLU A 51 -7.20 6.15 -4.03
N GLY A 52 -6.39 6.93 -3.32
CA GLY A 52 -5.25 6.43 -2.54
C GLY A 52 -5.61 5.96 -1.14
N PRO A 53 -4.66 5.29 -0.46
CA PRO A 53 -4.83 4.91 0.94
C PRO A 53 -4.94 6.14 1.84
N GLU A 54 -5.63 5.99 2.97
CA GLU A 54 -5.75 7.05 3.97
C GLU A 54 -4.35 7.47 4.44
N TYR A 55 -4.09 8.78 4.37
CA TYR A 55 -2.80 9.34 4.77
C TYR A 55 -2.98 10.48 5.75
N LYS A 56 -1.98 10.64 6.61
CA LYS A 56 -1.87 11.77 7.54
C LYS A 56 -0.68 12.63 7.13
N MET A 57 -0.78 13.93 7.41
CA MET A 57 0.30 14.88 7.16
C MET A 57 1.04 15.19 8.45
N VAL A 58 2.28 14.71 8.58
CA VAL A 58 3.15 14.98 9.72
C VAL A 58 4.30 15.86 9.27
N ARG A 59 4.33 17.12 9.74
CA ARG A 59 5.38 18.10 9.42
C ARG A 59 5.76 18.13 7.93
N ARG A 60 4.76 18.21 7.04
CA ARG A 60 4.88 18.22 5.56
C ARG A 60 5.22 16.88 4.91
N ARG A 61 5.19 15.77 5.65
CA ARG A 61 5.36 14.42 5.12
C ARG A 61 4.04 13.66 5.14
N CYS A 62 3.73 13.01 4.02
CA CYS A 62 2.63 12.08 3.89
C CYS A 62 3.04 10.75 4.54
N VAL A 63 2.32 10.36 5.58
CA VAL A 63 2.52 9.12 6.32
C VAL A 63 1.26 8.26 6.23
N TYR A 64 1.47 6.96 6.16
CA TYR A 64 0.42 5.95 6.12
C TYR A 64 0.45 5.18 7.42
N GLU A 65 -0.74 4.92 7.95
CA GLU A 65 -0.95 3.95 9.02
C GLU A 65 -1.06 2.57 8.38
N ARG A 66 -0.41 1.58 8.98
CA ARG A 66 -0.26 0.24 8.41
C ARG A 66 -1.60 -0.43 8.13
N ASP A 67 -2.48 -0.47 9.12
CA ASP A 67 -3.74 -1.19 9.03
C ASP A 67 -4.67 -0.55 7.99
N SER A 68 -4.76 0.78 7.98
CA SER A 68 -5.50 1.57 6.98
C SER A 68 -4.94 1.40 5.57
N PHE A 69 -3.61 1.33 5.44
CA PHE A 69 -2.95 1.10 4.15
C PHE A 69 -3.23 -0.31 3.61
N LEU A 70 -3.18 -1.32 4.49
CA LEU A 70 -3.44 -2.71 4.10
C LEU A 70 -4.91 -2.94 3.76
N GLU A 71 -5.84 -2.31 4.46
CA GLU A 71 -7.27 -2.34 4.11
C GLU A 71 -7.51 -1.77 2.71
N TRP A 72 -6.89 -0.62 2.40
CA TRP A 72 -6.93 -0.07 1.05
C TRP A 72 -6.31 -1.01 0.01
N LEU A 73 -5.15 -1.61 0.32
CA LEU A 73 -4.45 -2.53 -0.58
C LEU A 73 -5.27 -3.79 -0.87
N GLU A 74 -5.98 -4.32 0.12
CA GLU A 74 -6.91 -5.45 -0.03
C GLU A 74 -8.05 -5.08 -1.00
N GLY A 75 -8.59 -3.87 -0.89
CA GLY A 75 -9.61 -3.35 -1.79
C GLY A 75 -9.17 -3.21 -3.26
N GLN A 76 -7.86 -3.12 -3.54
CA GLN A 76 -7.32 -3.05 -4.91
C GLN A 76 -7.16 -4.42 -5.58
N THR A 77 -7.26 -5.53 -4.85
CA THR A 77 -6.90 -6.89 -5.32
C THR A 77 -8.04 -7.61 -6.09
N ARG A 78 -8.95 -6.88 -6.74
CA ARG A 78 -10.18 -7.41 -7.35
C ARG A 78 -10.13 -7.63 -8.88
#